data_AF-A0A9P8LFG0-F1
#
_entry.id   AF-A0A9P8LFG0-F1
#
_cell.length_a   1.000
_cell.length_b   1.000
_cell.length_c   1.000
_cell.angle_alpha   90.00
_cell.angle_beta   90.00
_cell.angle_gamma   90.00
#
_symmetry.space_group_name_H-M   'P 1'
#
loop_
_entity.id
_entity.type
_entity.pdbx_description
1 polymer ?
#
loop_
_entity_poly.entity_id
_entity_poly.type
_entity_poly.pdbx_seq_one_letter_code
_entity_poly.pdbx_strand_id
1 'polypeptide(L)'
;MGVSKAVSFHLVPDDKAWDSFPVPTQLRRFSDITLIKYIRVLGRGNHAVVFEVSVGLKRYALKLFEPFNAEVIHRRLSHRFNISVKEVEMLCDPFQRECQAYSRIGGNHQVAVPCYGYNTFPTQHKDFSRFVKGLPLRGLVKELIPDSVPSFTLQQVGKMEADFKTLLEMGIVMFNVKPDKYGGGRVRDLDESFTAPNWIPIILKKDLRVPVAQFNDMIENAQKHKSEDDTRDKPAFSAPSVI
;
A
#
# COMPACT_ATOMS: atom_id res chain seq x y z
N MET A 1 -27.51 -12.89 -11.65
CA MET A 1 -27.35 -11.55 -11.02
C MET A 1 -27.30 -11.75 -9.52
N GLY A 2 -26.10 -11.96 -8.97
CA GLY A 2 -25.90 -12.00 -7.53
C GLY A 2 -25.62 -10.57 -7.06
N VAL A 3 -26.55 -9.99 -6.32
CA VAL A 3 -26.33 -8.70 -5.65
C VAL A 3 -25.17 -8.93 -4.67
N SER A 4 -24.04 -8.27 -4.90
CA SER A 4 -22.91 -8.32 -3.95
C SER A 4 -23.45 -7.84 -2.60
N LYS A 5 -23.55 -8.75 -1.63
CA LYS A 5 -23.89 -8.36 -0.26
C LYS A 5 -22.79 -7.40 0.18
N ALA A 6 -23.16 -6.17 0.54
CA ALA A 6 -22.24 -5.22 1.14
C ALA A 6 -21.46 -5.93 2.26
N VAL A 7 -20.13 -5.94 2.15
CA VAL A 7 -19.29 -6.64 3.11
C VAL A 7 -19.35 -5.87 4.44
N SER A 8 -20.08 -6.42 5.42
CA SER A 8 -20.17 -5.83 6.75
C SER A 8 -18.98 -6.30 7.59
N PHE A 9 -17.94 -5.47 7.67
CA PHE A 9 -16.82 -5.73 8.57
C PHE A 9 -17.13 -5.16 9.96
N HIS A 10 -17.58 -6.00 10.89
CA HIS A 10 -17.63 -5.67 12.33
C HIS A 10 -16.24 -5.72 13.01
N LEU A 11 -15.18 -5.48 12.24
CA LEU A 11 -13.80 -5.85 12.59
C LEU A 11 -12.86 -4.66 12.72
N VAL A 12 -13.37 -3.44 12.76
CA VAL A 12 -12.56 -2.33 13.27
C VAL A 12 -12.32 -2.64 14.74
N PRO A 13 -11.07 -2.84 15.18
CA PRO A 13 -10.78 -3.05 16.59
C PRO A 13 -11.33 -1.84 17.35
N ASP A 14 -12.05 -2.07 18.44
CA ASP A 14 -12.37 -0.97 19.34
C ASP A 14 -11.07 -0.36 19.90
N ASP A 15 -11.15 0.84 20.47
CA ASP A 15 -9.97 1.56 20.96
C ASP A 15 -9.12 0.72 21.94
N LYS A 16 -9.75 -0.19 22.70
CA LYS A 16 -9.08 -1.07 23.67
C LYS A 16 -8.31 -2.21 22.99
N ALA A 17 -8.87 -2.79 21.94
CA ALA A 17 -8.20 -3.82 21.14
C ALA A 17 -7.02 -3.25 20.35
N TRP A 18 -7.09 -1.99 19.91
CA TRP A 18 -6.02 -1.33 19.15
C TRP A 18 -4.71 -1.17 19.93
N ASP A 19 -4.80 -0.88 21.22
CA ASP A 19 -3.62 -0.74 22.09
C ASP A 19 -3.04 -2.10 22.55
N SER A 20 -3.79 -3.20 22.36
CA SER A 20 -3.38 -4.55 22.77
C SER A 20 -2.41 -5.24 21.80
N PHE A 21 -2.19 -4.67 20.60
CA PHE A 21 -1.31 -5.26 19.60
C PHE A 21 0.16 -5.20 20.04
N PRO A 22 0.95 -6.29 19.88
CA PRO A 22 2.37 -6.25 20.24
C PRO A 22 3.10 -5.25 19.34
N VAL A 23 4.18 -4.61 19.76
CA VAL A 23 4.93 -3.71 18.87
C VAL A 23 5.54 -4.50 17.70
N PRO A 24 5.44 -4.04 16.43
CA PRO A 24 6.05 -4.74 15.31
C PRO A 24 7.57 -4.88 15.50
N THR A 25 8.14 -6.03 15.13
CA THR A 25 9.60 -6.20 15.04
C THR A 25 10.17 -5.31 13.93
N GLN A 26 11.48 -5.07 13.91
CA GLN A 26 12.07 -4.26 12.85
C GLN A 26 12.18 -5.09 11.56
N LEU A 27 11.68 -4.55 10.44
CA LEU A 27 11.88 -5.13 9.11
C LEU A 27 13.38 -5.29 8.88
N ARG A 28 13.83 -6.40 8.28
CA ARG A 28 15.27 -6.61 8.07
C ARG A 28 15.86 -5.63 7.05
N ARG A 29 17.15 -5.31 7.19
CA ARG A 29 17.91 -4.61 6.14
C ARG A 29 18.11 -5.53 4.94
N PHE A 30 18.08 -4.95 3.74
CA PHE A 30 18.41 -5.66 2.52
C PHE A 30 19.93 -5.54 2.25
N SER A 31 20.66 -6.65 2.35
CA SER A 31 22.13 -6.68 2.42
C SER A 31 22.84 -6.18 1.15
N ASP A 32 22.25 -6.36 -0.03
CA ASP A 32 22.96 -6.27 -1.30
C ASP A 32 22.84 -4.90 -1.98
N ILE A 33 22.75 -3.84 -1.16
CA ILE A 33 22.45 -2.48 -1.63
C ILE A 33 23.49 -1.92 -2.61
N THR A 34 24.77 -2.27 -2.43
CA THR A 34 25.86 -1.78 -3.27
C THR A 34 25.83 -2.35 -4.69
N LEU A 35 25.01 -3.37 -4.92
CA LEU A 35 24.85 -4.06 -6.20
C LEU A 35 23.60 -3.59 -6.97
N ILE A 36 22.82 -2.67 -6.41
CA ILE A 36 21.61 -2.14 -7.05
C ILE A 36 22.00 -1.38 -8.31
N LYS A 37 21.43 -1.79 -9.45
CA LYS A 37 21.52 -1.08 -10.72
C LYS A 37 20.15 -0.58 -11.13
N TYR A 38 20.04 0.72 -11.40
CA TYR A 38 18.82 1.32 -11.93
C TYR A 38 18.49 0.78 -13.33
N ILE A 39 17.21 0.50 -13.58
CA ILE A 39 16.70 0.12 -14.91
C ILE A 39 15.76 1.20 -15.44
N ARG A 40 14.61 1.43 -14.78
CA ARG A 40 13.62 2.44 -15.19
C ARG A 40 12.75 2.89 -14.02
N VAL A 41 11.96 3.94 -14.24
CA VAL A 41 10.88 4.35 -13.32
C VAL A 41 9.64 3.50 -13.62
N LEU A 42 9.02 2.94 -12.59
CA LEU A 42 7.75 2.21 -12.68
C LEU A 42 6.55 3.10 -12.35
N GLY A 43 6.73 4.07 -11.45
CA GLY A 43 5.67 4.99 -11.08
C GLY A 43 6.10 6.01 -10.05
N ARG A 44 5.27 7.05 -9.88
CA ARG A 44 5.45 8.10 -8.88
C ARG A 44 4.16 8.31 -8.12
N GLY A 45 4.25 8.29 -6.80
CA GLY A 45 3.17 8.64 -5.88
C GLY A 45 3.49 9.91 -5.10
N ASN A 46 2.62 10.23 -4.15
CA ASN A 46 2.75 11.43 -3.30
C ASN A 46 3.94 11.36 -2.33
N HIS A 47 4.32 10.15 -1.93
CA HIS A 47 5.31 9.92 -0.88
C HIS A 47 6.60 9.27 -1.39
N ALA A 48 6.62 8.79 -2.64
CA ALA A 48 7.71 7.98 -3.13
C ALA A 48 7.74 7.90 -4.67
N VAL A 49 8.91 7.52 -5.18
CA VAL A 49 9.11 7.08 -6.56
C VAL A 49 9.48 5.60 -6.54
N VAL A 50 8.88 4.81 -7.44
CA VAL A 50 9.13 3.37 -7.58
C VAL A 50 9.95 3.12 -8.83
N PHE A 51 11.02 2.35 -8.68
CA PHE A 51 11.97 2.01 -9.72
C PHE A 51 12.00 0.51 -9.95
N GLU A 52 12.21 0.13 -11.21
CA GLU A 52 12.72 -1.20 -11.52
C GLU A 52 14.24 -1.15 -11.34
N VAL A 53 14.78 -2.10 -10.59
CA VAL A 53 16.22 -2.24 -10.37
C VAL A 53 16.64 -3.69 -10.53
N SER A 54 17.92 -3.93 -10.83
CA SER A 54 18.52 -5.27 -10.71
C SER A 54 19.52 -5.33 -9.57
N VAL A 55 19.59 -6.50 -8.94
CA VAL A 55 20.63 -6.88 -7.97
C VAL A 55 21.13 -8.25 -8.44
N GLY A 56 22.36 -8.29 -8.96
CA GLY A 56 22.86 -9.46 -9.68
C GLY A 56 21.99 -9.78 -10.90
N LEU A 57 21.45 -11.00 -10.95
CA LEU A 57 20.57 -11.48 -12.04
C LEU A 57 19.08 -11.27 -11.78
N LYS A 58 18.70 -10.86 -10.58
CA LYS A 58 17.29 -10.72 -10.19
C LYS A 58 16.83 -9.27 -10.26
N ARG A 59 15.57 -9.08 -10.69
CA ARG A 59 14.91 -7.77 -10.76
C ARG A 59 13.96 -7.57 -9.59
N TYR A 60 13.84 -6.31 -9.17
CA TYR A 60 13.08 -5.88 -8.01
C TYR A 60 12.37 -4.56 -8.28
N ALA A 61 11.33 -4.29 -7.49
CA ALA A 61 10.79 -2.95 -7.33
C ALA A 61 11.48 -2.27 -6.13
N LEU A 62 12.17 -1.15 -6.37
CA LEU A 62 12.73 -0.29 -5.33
C LEU A 62 11.84 0.93 -5.16
N LYS A 63 11.16 1.04 -4.00
CA LYS A 63 10.39 2.24 -3.64
C LYS A 63 11.28 3.16 -2.81
N LEU A 64 11.60 4.35 -3.33
CA LEU A 64 12.34 5.38 -2.59
C LEU A 64 11.40 6.48 -2.14
N PHE A 65 11.43 6.78 -0.85
CA PHE A 65 10.53 7.75 -0.23
C PHE A 65 11.11 9.16 -0.29
N GLU A 66 10.24 10.13 -0.55
CA GLU A 66 10.56 11.55 -0.44
C GLU A 66 10.85 11.91 1.04
N PRO A 67 11.65 12.94 1.31
CA PRO A 67 11.96 13.35 2.69
C PRO A 67 10.70 13.73 3.47
N PHE A 68 10.54 13.14 4.65
CA PHE A 68 9.46 13.48 5.57
C PHE A 68 9.93 14.55 6.55
N ASN A 69 9.20 15.66 6.63
CA ASN A 69 9.49 16.72 7.59
C ASN A 69 8.58 16.60 8.81
N ALA A 70 9.05 15.88 9.83
CA ALA A 70 8.32 15.66 11.08
C ALA A 70 8.01 16.96 11.82
N GLU A 71 8.87 17.98 11.73
CA GLU A 71 8.67 19.27 12.43
C GLU A 71 7.41 20.01 11.96
N VAL A 72 7.09 19.94 10.67
CA VAL A 72 5.90 20.58 10.10
C VAL A 72 4.63 19.94 10.67
N ILE A 73 4.61 18.62 10.79
CA ILE A 73 3.47 17.89 11.35
C ILE A 73 3.42 18.06 12.87
N HIS A 74 4.57 17.99 13.56
CA HIS A 74 4.69 18.20 14.99
C HIS A 74 4.10 19.55 15.39
N ARG A 75 4.46 20.66 14.73
CA ARG A 75 3.89 21.99 15.02
C ARG A 75 2.36 22.04 14.96
N ARG A 76 1.73 21.21 14.12
CA ARG A 76 0.26 21.13 14.00
C ARG A 76 -0.37 20.31 15.12
N LEU A 77 0.34 19.32 15.65
CA LEU A 77 -0.17 18.37 16.64
C LEU A 77 0.22 18.75 18.07
N SER A 78 1.38 19.37 18.28
CA SER A 78 1.96 19.67 19.59
C SER A 78 1.12 20.61 20.43
N HIS A 79 0.28 21.45 19.81
CA HIS A 79 -0.65 22.31 20.53
C HIS A 79 -1.84 21.56 21.15
N ARG A 80 -2.14 20.34 20.66
CA ARG A 80 -3.28 19.53 21.10
C ARG A 80 -2.86 18.26 21.82
N PHE A 81 -1.65 17.78 21.56
CA PHE A 81 -1.15 16.50 22.04
C PHE A 81 0.28 16.67 22.54
N ASN A 82 0.61 16.05 23.67
CA ASN A 82 1.98 15.98 24.17
C ASN A 82 2.75 14.91 23.37
N ILE A 83 3.18 15.27 22.16
CA ILE A 83 3.86 14.39 21.21
C ILE A 83 5.20 14.99 20.82
N SER A 84 6.26 14.20 20.85
CA SER A 84 7.58 14.62 20.38
C SER A 84 7.69 14.54 18.85
N VAL A 85 8.65 15.29 18.28
CA VAL A 85 9.00 15.20 16.84
C VAL A 85 9.35 13.77 16.43
N LYS A 86 10.06 13.04 17.29
CA LYS A 86 10.44 11.64 17.06
C LYS A 86 9.22 10.73 17.00
N GLU A 87 8.24 10.92 17.88
CA GLU A 87 6.97 10.18 17.82
C GLU A 87 6.18 10.51 16.55
N VAL A 88 6.16 11.78 16.13
CA VAL A 88 5.57 12.17 14.84
C VAL A 88 6.26 11.46 13.69
N GLU A 89 7.59 11.40 13.67
CA GLU A 89 8.34 10.65 12.65
C GLU A 89 7.94 9.17 12.67
N MET A 90 7.97 8.51 13.82
CA MET A 90 7.63 7.09 13.93
C MET A 90 6.18 6.77 13.52
N LEU A 91 5.23 7.67 13.76
CA LEU A 91 3.81 7.43 13.54
C LEU A 91 3.27 7.98 12.22
N CYS A 92 3.93 8.98 11.64
CA CYS A 92 3.45 9.72 10.47
C CYS A 92 4.33 9.63 9.25
N ASP A 93 5.59 9.23 9.38
CA ASP A 93 6.47 9.07 8.24
C ASP A 93 6.01 7.90 7.34
N PRO A 94 5.70 8.16 6.05
CA PRO A 94 5.26 7.12 5.12
C PRO A 94 6.24 5.93 5.02
N PHE A 95 7.55 6.18 5.12
CA PHE A 95 8.55 5.12 5.13
C PHE A 95 8.42 4.24 6.38
N GLN A 96 8.25 4.84 7.56
CA GLN A 96 8.13 4.11 8.83
C GLN A 96 6.82 3.32 8.87
N ARG A 97 5.71 3.91 8.42
CA ARG A 97 4.40 3.25 8.33
C ARG A 97 4.46 2.00 7.49
N GLU A 98 5.04 2.10 6.30
CA GLU A 98 5.13 0.95 5.41
C GLU A 98 6.09 -0.12 5.95
N CYS A 99 7.20 0.27 6.60
CA CYS A 99 8.08 -0.67 7.30
C CYS A 99 7.35 -1.41 8.42
N GLN A 100 6.62 -0.71 9.29
CA GLN A 100 5.84 -1.30 10.38
C GLN A 100 4.79 -2.28 9.88
N ALA A 101 4.08 -1.93 8.79
CA ALA A 101 3.10 -2.81 8.19
C ALA A 101 3.76 -4.09 7.67
N TYR A 102 4.87 -4.00 6.93
CA TYR A 102 5.58 -5.19 6.44
C TYR A 102 6.20 -6.04 7.54
N SER A 103 6.71 -5.40 8.60
CA SER A 103 7.15 -6.09 9.81
C SER A 103 6.03 -6.93 10.42
N ARG A 104 4.83 -6.34 10.55
CA ARG A 104 3.65 -7.01 11.09
C ARG A 104 3.20 -8.17 10.21
N ILE A 105 3.22 -7.99 8.89
CA ILE A 105 2.87 -9.03 7.91
C ILE A 105 3.82 -10.24 8.04
N GLY A 106 5.06 -10.04 8.52
CA GLY A 106 5.95 -11.13 8.91
C GLY A 106 6.33 -12.10 7.77
N GLY A 107 6.19 -11.66 6.51
CA GLY A 107 6.43 -12.53 5.35
C GLY A 107 5.20 -13.32 4.88
N ASN A 108 3.99 -13.02 5.35
CA ASN A 108 2.77 -13.56 4.75
C ASN A 108 2.58 -12.98 3.32
N HIS A 109 3.15 -13.67 2.34
CA HIS A 109 3.16 -13.31 0.92
C HIS A 109 1.81 -13.49 0.22
N GLN A 110 0.80 -14.02 0.92
CA GLN A 110 -0.55 -14.15 0.37
C GLN A 110 -1.28 -12.80 0.37
N VAL A 111 -1.08 -11.98 1.39
CA VAL A 111 -1.81 -10.72 1.63
C VAL A 111 -1.16 -9.54 0.92
N ALA A 112 0.18 -9.50 0.92
CA ALA A 112 0.95 -8.42 0.34
C ALA A 112 2.09 -8.93 -0.56
N VAL A 113 2.49 -8.10 -1.52
CA VAL A 113 3.68 -8.32 -2.35
C VAL A 113 4.90 -8.46 -1.44
N PRO A 114 5.73 -9.51 -1.60
CA PRO A 114 6.92 -9.73 -0.81
C PRO A 114 7.80 -8.48 -0.69
N CYS A 115 8.10 -8.10 0.55
CA CYS A 115 9.10 -7.10 0.88
C CYS A 115 10.36 -7.79 1.38
N TYR A 116 11.47 -7.60 0.68
CA TYR A 116 12.73 -8.26 0.99
C TYR A 116 13.54 -7.54 2.06
N GLY A 117 13.26 -6.26 2.29
CA GLY A 117 13.85 -5.47 3.35
C GLY A 117 13.85 -3.97 3.04
N TYR A 118 14.32 -3.21 4.02
CA TYR A 118 14.54 -1.77 3.87
C TYR A 118 16.02 -1.46 3.65
N ASN A 119 16.28 -0.24 3.19
CA ASN A 119 17.61 0.34 3.15
C ASN A 119 17.61 1.86 3.30
N THR A 120 18.76 2.37 3.71
CA THR A 120 19.09 3.80 3.75
C THR A 120 20.30 4.06 2.87
N PHE A 121 20.20 5.00 1.94
CA PHE A 121 21.28 5.41 1.05
C PHE A 121 21.86 6.72 1.60
N PRO A 122 23.06 6.69 2.21
CA PRO A 122 23.62 7.84 2.91
C PRO A 122 24.06 8.96 1.96
N THR A 123 24.37 8.60 0.70
CA THR A 123 24.77 9.54 -0.34
C THR A 123 23.76 9.52 -1.47
N GLN A 124 23.71 10.60 -2.25
CA GLN A 124 22.89 10.65 -3.46
C GLN A 124 23.43 9.61 -4.45
N HIS A 125 22.67 8.54 -4.63
CA HIS A 125 22.89 7.64 -5.74
C HIS A 125 22.58 8.42 -7.03
N LYS A 126 23.57 8.58 -7.91
CA LYS A 126 23.46 9.44 -9.09
C LYS A 126 22.20 9.14 -9.91
N ASP A 127 21.88 7.86 -10.09
CA ASP A 127 20.73 7.42 -10.87
C ASP A 127 19.36 7.83 -10.29
N PHE A 128 19.26 7.96 -8.96
CA PHE A 128 18.00 8.28 -8.26
C PHE A 128 17.87 9.77 -7.92
N SER A 129 18.99 10.47 -7.80
CA SER A 129 19.07 11.88 -7.36
C SER A 129 18.24 12.87 -8.19
N ARG A 130 18.00 12.55 -9.47
CA ARG A 130 17.15 13.35 -10.36
C ARG A 130 15.65 13.21 -10.09
N PHE A 131 15.24 12.15 -9.38
CA PHE A 131 13.83 11.82 -9.14
C PHE A 131 13.41 12.07 -7.70
N VAL A 132 14.28 11.75 -6.74
CA VAL A 132 14.02 11.89 -5.30
C VAL A 132 15.08 12.79 -4.71
N LYS A 133 14.65 13.82 -3.99
CA LYS A 133 15.54 14.81 -3.37
C LYS A 133 15.77 14.48 -1.90
N GLY A 134 16.78 15.13 -1.31
CA GLY A 134 17.11 14.99 0.10
C GLY A 134 17.91 13.73 0.44
N LEU A 135 18.49 13.73 1.64
CA LEU A 135 19.30 12.63 2.18
C LEU A 135 19.03 12.45 3.68
N PRO A 136 19.23 11.23 4.21
CA PRO A 136 19.49 9.99 3.46
C PRO A 136 18.24 9.55 2.67
N LEU A 137 18.43 8.96 1.49
CA LEU A 137 17.29 8.32 0.81
C LEU A 137 16.92 7.07 1.58
N ARG A 138 15.63 6.80 1.71
CA ARG A 138 15.12 5.62 2.42
C ARG A 138 14.24 4.84 1.46
N GLY A 139 14.38 3.53 1.46
CA GLY A 139 13.65 2.72 0.50
C GLY A 139 13.37 1.30 0.93
N LEU A 140 12.41 0.71 0.22
CA LEU A 140 11.99 -0.68 0.37
C LEU A 140 12.28 -1.44 -0.93
N VAL A 141 12.87 -2.63 -0.80
CA VAL A 141 13.09 -3.56 -1.90
C VAL A 141 11.98 -4.59 -1.88
N LYS A 142 11.21 -4.67 -2.96
CA LYS A 142 10.02 -5.54 -3.07
C LYS A 142 10.11 -6.42 -4.30
N GLU A 143 9.28 -7.47 -4.33
CA GLU A 143 9.02 -8.24 -5.53
C GLU A 143 8.51 -7.31 -6.65
N LEU A 144 9.11 -7.46 -7.83
CA LEU A 144 8.68 -6.76 -9.03
C LEU A 144 7.41 -7.43 -9.56
N ILE A 145 6.34 -6.66 -9.70
CA ILE A 145 5.12 -7.10 -10.39
C ILE A 145 5.26 -6.72 -11.87
N PRO A 146 5.19 -7.67 -12.82
CA PRO A 146 5.27 -7.34 -14.25
C PRO A 146 4.13 -6.42 -14.70
N ASP A 147 4.41 -5.52 -15.65
CA ASP A 147 3.41 -4.58 -16.20
C ASP A 147 2.20 -5.28 -16.84
N SER A 148 2.38 -6.53 -17.29
CA SER A 148 1.31 -7.37 -17.85
C SER A 148 0.34 -7.91 -16.79
N VAL A 149 0.69 -7.84 -15.51
CA VAL A 149 -0.17 -8.28 -14.42
C VAL A 149 -1.09 -7.13 -14.02
N PRO A 150 -2.41 -7.27 -14.13
CA PRO A 150 -3.34 -6.22 -13.72
C PRO A 150 -3.27 -5.99 -12.21
N SER A 151 -3.78 -4.84 -11.75
CA SER A 151 -3.94 -4.57 -10.32
C SER A 151 -4.64 -5.72 -9.60
N PHE A 152 -5.77 -6.16 -10.15
CA PHE A 152 -6.50 -7.36 -9.75
C PHE A 152 -7.51 -7.76 -10.84
N THR A 153 -8.09 -8.95 -10.72
CA THR A 153 -9.22 -9.41 -11.55
C THR A 153 -10.46 -9.66 -10.69
N LEU A 154 -11.65 -9.70 -11.30
CA LEU A 154 -12.89 -9.95 -10.54
C LEU A 154 -12.91 -11.32 -9.85
N GLN A 155 -12.20 -12.32 -10.39
CA GLN A 155 -12.07 -13.63 -9.74
C GLN A 155 -11.27 -13.56 -8.43
N GLN A 156 -10.46 -12.52 -8.24
CA GLN A 156 -9.64 -12.34 -7.05
C GLN A 156 -10.35 -11.62 -5.90
N VAL A 157 -11.53 -11.03 -6.15
CA VAL A 157 -12.24 -10.17 -5.18
C VAL A 157 -12.49 -10.89 -3.84
N GLY A 158 -13.00 -12.12 -3.87
CA GLY A 158 -13.27 -12.86 -2.63
C GLY A 158 -11.98 -13.15 -1.83
N LYS A 159 -10.85 -13.36 -2.50
CA LYS A 159 -9.55 -13.48 -1.84
C LYS A 159 -9.09 -12.13 -1.29
N MET A 160 -9.23 -11.05 -2.06
CA MET A 160 -8.85 -9.70 -1.63
C MET A 160 -9.63 -9.25 -0.40
N GLU A 161 -10.91 -9.60 -0.29
CA GLU A 161 -11.73 -9.36 0.90
C GLU A 161 -11.17 -10.10 2.12
N ALA A 162 -10.81 -11.38 1.95
CA ALA A 162 -10.19 -12.17 3.01
C ALA A 162 -8.82 -11.59 3.42
N ASP A 163 -7.98 -11.20 2.46
CA ASP A 163 -6.69 -10.57 2.70
C ASP A 163 -6.85 -9.23 3.44
N PHE A 164 -7.82 -8.41 3.04
CA PHE A 164 -8.11 -7.13 3.68
C PHE A 164 -8.57 -7.33 5.13
N LYS A 165 -9.41 -8.35 5.37
CA LYS A 165 -9.78 -8.77 6.73
C LYS A 165 -8.55 -9.18 7.54
N THR A 166 -7.67 -9.98 6.97
CA THR A 166 -6.42 -10.39 7.63
C THR A 166 -5.54 -9.19 8.00
N LEU A 167 -5.46 -8.15 7.15
CA LEU A 167 -4.75 -6.92 7.51
C LEU A 167 -5.36 -6.24 8.74
N LEU A 168 -6.69 -6.13 8.80
CA LEU A 168 -7.39 -5.56 9.95
C LEU A 168 -7.15 -6.38 11.23
N GLU A 169 -7.21 -7.71 11.13
CA GLU A 169 -6.90 -8.64 12.23
C GLU A 169 -5.43 -8.56 12.68
N MET A 170 -4.52 -8.16 11.80
CA MET A 170 -3.12 -7.85 12.12
C MET A 170 -2.92 -6.45 12.72
N GLY A 171 -4.00 -5.66 12.87
CA GLY A 171 -3.93 -4.28 13.34
C GLY A 171 -3.40 -3.31 12.28
N ILE A 172 -3.51 -3.65 10.99
CA ILE A 172 -3.10 -2.81 9.87
C ILE A 172 -4.35 -2.23 9.20
N VAL A 173 -4.50 -0.92 9.26
CA VAL A 173 -5.60 -0.19 8.61
C VAL A 173 -5.05 0.56 7.40
N MET A 174 -5.44 0.13 6.21
CA MET A 174 -4.99 0.70 4.94
C MET A 174 -5.92 1.85 4.51
N PHE A 175 -5.47 3.09 4.58
CA PHE A 175 -6.22 4.22 4.02
C PHE A 175 -5.91 4.39 2.53
N ASN A 176 -6.80 5.10 1.84
CA ASN A 176 -6.67 5.38 0.41
C ASN A 176 -6.66 4.10 -0.42
N VAL A 177 -7.65 3.23 -0.16
CA VAL A 177 -7.84 1.98 -0.91
C VAL A 177 -8.32 2.30 -2.32
N LYS A 178 -7.53 1.88 -3.33
CA LYS A 178 -7.80 2.07 -4.75
C LYS A 178 -7.01 1.07 -5.59
N PRO A 179 -7.37 0.85 -6.88
CA PRO A 179 -6.79 -0.24 -7.68
C PRO A 179 -5.26 -0.22 -7.79
N ASP A 180 -4.64 0.96 -7.87
CA ASP A 180 -3.19 1.12 -7.99
C ASP A 180 -2.41 0.75 -6.70
N LYS A 181 -3.10 0.48 -5.58
CA LYS A 181 -2.50 -0.07 -4.35
C LYS A 181 -2.37 -1.60 -4.38
N TYR A 182 -2.84 -2.24 -5.46
CA TYR A 182 -2.77 -3.69 -5.66
C TYR A 182 -1.92 -4.06 -6.88
N GLY A 183 -1.35 -5.27 -6.87
CA GLY A 183 -0.68 -5.88 -8.01
C GLY A 183 -0.91 -7.40 -8.01
N GLY A 184 -1.63 -7.90 -9.00
CA GLY A 184 -2.05 -9.30 -9.06
C GLY A 184 -2.97 -9.71 -7.90
N GLY A 185 -3.82 -8.81 -7.41
CA GLY A 185 -4.75 -9.07 -6.30
C GLY A 185 -4.11 -9.01 -4.91
N ARG A 186 -2.81 -8.68 -4.80
CA ARG A 186 -2.11 -8.51 -3.51
C ARG A 186 -1.84 -7.04 -3.23
N VAL A 187 -1.85 -6.65 -1.95
CA VAL A 187 -1.48 -5.28 -1.55
C VAL A 187 -0.01 -5.03 -1.86
N ARG A 188 0.29 -3.94 -2.58
CA ARG A 188 1.67 -3.58 -2.94
C ARG A 188 2.17 -2.30 -2.27
N ASP A 189 1.27 -1.50 -1.70
CA ASP A 189 1.57 -0.16 -1.20
C ASP A 189 0.82 0.15 0.11
N LEU A 190 1.58 0.37 1.18
CA LEU A 190 1.10 0.53 2.56
C LEU A 190 1.64 1.81 3.22
N ASP A 191 2.12 2.78 2.43
CA ASP A 191 2.67 4.05 2.93
C ASP A 191 1.66 4.99 3.61
N GLU A 192 0.38 4.80 3.29
CA GLU A 192 -0.75 5.49 3.91
C GLU A 192 -1.47 4.62 4.97
N SER A 193 -0.92 3.45 5.30
CA SER A 193 -1.48 2.59 6.34
C SER A 193 -1.10 3.05 7.75
N PHE A 194 -1.88 2.61 8.74
CA PHE A 194 -1.52 2.68 10.15
C PHE A 194 -1.42 1.27 10.71
N THR A 195 -0.36 1.01 11.46
CA THR A 195 -0.16 -0.27 12.15
C THR A 195 -0.29 -0.05 13.65
N ALA A 196 -1.19 -0.76 14.29
CA ALA A 196 -1.37 -0.76 15.73
C ALA A 196 -0.06 -1.17 16.46
N PRO A 197 0.23 -0.67 17.68
CA PRO A 197 -0.44 0.45 18.30
C PRO A 197 0.04 1.76 17.67
N ASN A 198 -0.87 2.46 17.00
CA ASN A 198 -0.64 3.81 16.47
C ASN A 198 -1.88 4.63 16.77
N TRP A 199 -1.74 5.58 17.68
CA TRP A 199 -2.87 6.35 18.22
C TRP A 199 -3.24 7.56 17.36
N ILE A 200 -2.50 7.85 16.27
CA ILE A 200 -2.79 8.98 15.36
C ILE A 200 -4.18 8.90 14.72
N PRO A 201 -4.67 7.74 14.22
CA PRO A 201 -6.02 7.66 13.70
C PRO A 201 -7.08 8.01 14.75
N ILE A 202 -6.88 7.55 16.00
CA ILE A 202 -7.80 7.78 17.12
C ILE A 202 -7.86 9.27 17.47
N ILE A 203 -6.70 9.91 17.69
CA ILE A 203 -6.67 11.32 18.08
C ILE A 203 -7.14 12.27 16.97
N LEU A 204 -6.95 11.89 15.71
CA LEU A 204 -7.46 12.61 14.55
C LEU A 204 -8.92 12.28 14.25
N LYS A 205 -9.56 11.42 15.07
CA LYS A 205 -10.94 10.94 14.90
C LYS A 205 -11.19 10.43 13.49
N LYS A 206 -10.19 9.74 12.92
CA LYS A 206 -10.34 9.10 11.62
C LYS A 206 -11.36 7.98 11.75
N ASP A 207 -12.35 7.99 10.87
CA ASP A 207 -13.28 6.89 10.79
C ASP A 207 -12.57 5.68 10.16
N LEU A 208 -12.23 4.69 11.01
CA LEU A 208 -11.55 3.46 10.61
C LEU A 208 -12.42 2.57 9.70
N ARG A 209 -13.70 2.91 9.49
CA ARG A 209 -14.59 2.25 8.52
C ARG A 209 -14.40 2.79 7.10
N VAL A 210 -13.78 3.97 6.94
CA VAL A 210 -13.52 4.56 5.60
C VAL A 210 -12.75 3.61 4.68
N PRO A 211 -11.66 2.95 5.12
CA PRO A 211 -10.98 1.91 4.34
C PRO A 211 -11.89 0.80 3.80
N VAL A 212 -12.86 0.34 4.60
CA VAL A 212 -13.83 -0.69 4.19
C VAL A 212 -14.75 -0.14 3.09
N ALA A 213 -15.27 1.07 3.26
CA ALA A 213 -16.10 1.72 2.25
C ALA A 213 -15.32 1.92 0.95
N GLN A 214 -14.08 2.41 1.02
CA GLN A 214 -13.22 2.58 -0.14
C GLN A 214 -12.93 1.25 -0.86
N PHE A 215 -12.75 0.16 -0.12
CA PHE A 215 -12.60 -1.17 -0.70
C PHE A 215 -13.87 -1.62 -1.45
N ASN A 216 -15.04 -1.48 -0.82
CA ASN A 216 -16.31 -1.84 -1.45
C ASN A 216 -16.56 -1.02 -2.72
N ASP A 217 -16.36 0.31 -2.66
CA ASP A 217 -16.49 1.21 -3.81
C ASP A 217 -15.56 0.80 -4.97
N MET A 218 -14.32 0.44 -4.65
CA MET A 218 -13.34 -0.06 -5.63
C MET A 218 -13.85 -1.32 -6.35
N ILE A 219 -14.42 -2.28 -5.61
CA ILE A 219 -14.97 -3.51 -6.18
C ILE A 219 -16.20 -3.24 -7.05
N GLU A 220 -17.15 -2.44 -6.55
CA GLU A 220 -18.37 -2.10 -7.29
C GLU A 220 -18.06 -1.40 -8.62
N ASN A 221 -17.10 -0.47 -8.63
CA ASN A 221 -16.68 0.22 -9.84
C ASN A 221 -16.03 -0.73 -10.84
N ALA A 222 -15.21 -1.68 -10.38
CA ALA A 222 -14.62 -2.71 -11.25
C ALA A 222 -15.67 -3.63 -11.88
N GLN A 223 -16.74 -3.95 -11.15
CA GLN A 223 -17.86 -4.76 -11.67
C GLN A 223 -18.68 -4.01 -12.73
N LYS A 224 -18.95 -2.71 -12.53
CA LYS A 224 -19.69 -1.86 -13.47
C LYS A 224 -18.98 -1.77 -14.82
N HIS A 225 -17.68 -1.47 -14.83
CA HIS A 225 -16.91 -1.36 -16.08
C HIS A 225 -16.89 -2.66 -16.88
N LYS A 226 -16.81 -3.83 -16.22
CA LYS A 226 -16.90 -5.10 -16.93
C LYS A 226 -18.26 -5.29 -17.61
N SER A 227 -19.35 -4.91 -16.95
CA SER A 227 -20.69 -5.05 -17.53
C SER A 227 -20.90 -4.16 -18.76
N GLU A 228 -20.26 -2.99 -18.80
CA GLU A 228 -20.30 -2.10 -19.96
C GLU A 228 -19.51 -2.66 -21.15
N ASP A 229 -18.32 -3.21 -20.90
CA ASP A 229 -17.51 -3.87 -21.95
C ASP A 229 -18.24 -5.10 -22.53
N ASP A 230 -18.81 -5.96 -21.67
CA ASP A 230 -19.59 -7.14 -22.08
C ASP A 230 -20.84 -6.75 -22.91
N THR A 231 -21.36 -5.53 -22.78
CA THR A 231 -22.49 -5.03 -23.59
C THR A 231 -22.08 -4.42 -24.93
N ARG A 232 -20.85 -3.91 -25.06
CA ARG A 232 -20.33 -3.34 -26.31
C ARG A 232 -19.90 -4.41 -27.31
N ASP A 233 -19.47 -5.58 -26.82
CA ASP A 233 -19.03 -6.70 -27.67
C ASP A 233 -20.16 -7.64 -28.11
N LYS A 234 -21.44 -7.31 -27.84
CA LYS A 234 -22.55 -8.05 -28.44
C LYS A 234 -22.67 -7.63 -29.91
N PRO A 235 -22.48 -8.55 -30.88
CA PRO A 235 -22.73 -8.23 -32.28
C PRO A 235 -24.18 -7.77 -32.40
N ALA A 236 -24.40 -6.61 -33.04
CA ALA A 236 -25.73 -6.16 -33.41
C ALA A 236 -26.36 -7.31 -34.21
N PHE A 237 -27.41 -7.93 -33.66
CA PHE A 237 -28.21 -8.90 -34.38
C PHE A 237 -28.66 -8.25 -35.68
N SER A 238 -28.03 -8.62 -36.80
CA SER A 238 -28.48 -8.21 -38.13
C SER A 238 -29.86 -8.80 -38.32
N ALA A 239 -30.87 -7.93 -38.46
CA ALA A 239 -32.22 -8.35 -38.77
C ALA A 239 -32.20 -9.23 -40.04
N PRO A 240 -32.93 -10.36 -40.07
CA PRO A 240 -33.03 -11.17 -41.28
C PRO A 240 -33.67 -10.32 -42.37
N SER A 241 -32.96 -10.22 -43.50
CA SER A 241 -33.48 -9.60 -44.72
C SER A 241 -34.64 -10.46 -45.21
N VAL A 242 -35.86 -9.94 -45.06
CA VAL A 242 -37.05 -10.53 -45.69
C VAL A 242 -36.95 -10.24 -47.18
N ILE A 243 -36.78 -11.30 -47.98
CA ILE A 243 -36.99 -11.31 -49.43
C ILE A 243 -38.40 -11.84 -49.66
#